data_AF-A0A9C8SWR8-F1
#
_entry.id   AF-A0A9C8SWR8-F1
#
_cell.length_a   1.000
_cell.length_b   1.000
_cell.length_c   1.000
_cell.angle_alpha   90.00
_cell.angle_beta   90.00
_cell.angle_gamma   90.00
#
_symmetry.space_group_name_H-M   'P 1'
#
loop_
_entity.id
_entity.type
_entity.pdbx_description
1 polymer ?
#
loop_
_entity_poly.entity_id
_entity_poly.type
_entity_poly.pdbx_seq_one_letter_code
_entity_poly.pdbx_strand_id
1 'polypeptide(L)' 'MTKKEIANLKCPFCGFVQEVEVPQTGCLVFHKCEKCQKIISVPKESKECCIVCVYSDKKCSASKPPYH' A
#
# COMPACT_ATOMS: atom_id res chain seq x y z
N MET A 1 0.85 -19.38 11.18
CA MET A 1 -0.35 -18.55 10.93
C MET A 1 0.12 -17.21 10.36
N THR A 2 0.15 -17.07 9.04
CA THR A 2 0.63 -15.88 8.34
C THR A 2 -0.42 -14.77 8.48
N LYS A 3 -0.14 -13.77 9.32
CA LYS A 3 -1.07 -12.69 9.66
C LYS A 3 -1.09 -11.70 8.49
N LYS A 4 -2.09 -11.78 7.61
CA LYS A 4 -2.24 -10.78 6.55
C LYS A 4 -2.67 -9.45 7.17
N GLU A 5 -1.91 -8.39 6.93
CA GLU A 5 -2.24 -7.04 7.38
C GLU A 5 -3.12 -6.36 6.33
N ILE A 6 -4.23 -5.77 6.73
CA ILE A 6 -5.11 -5.01 5.82
C ILE A 6 -4.87 -3.50 6.05
N ALA A 7 -4.72 -2.76 4.96
CA ALA A 7 -4.57 -1.31 4.94
C ALA A 7 -5.59 -0.64 4.04
N ASN A 8 -6.00 0.56 4.41
CA ASN A 8 -6.89 1.40 3.61
C ASN A 8 -6.08 2.17 2.58
N LEU A 9 -6.19 1.80 1.30
CA LEU A 9 -5.53 2.48 0.19
C LEU A 9 -6.48 3.51 -0.41
N LYS A 10 -6.15 4.80 -0.27
CA LYS A 10 -6.88 5.87 -0.93
C LYS A 10 -6.40 6.04 -2.37
N CYS A 11 -7.34 5.98 -3.32
CA CYS A 11 -7.05 6.21 -4.72
C CYS A 11 -6.79 7.71 -4.97
N PRO A 12 -5.61 8.11 -5.47
CA PRO A 12 -5.31 9.51 -5.76
C PRO A 12 -6.11 10.06 -6.95
N PHE A 13 -6.68 9.19 -7.80
CA PHE A 13 -7.42 9.61 -8.99
C PHE A 13 -8.89 9.95 -8.73
N CYS A 14 -9.52 9.27 -7.78
CA CYS A 14 -10.97 9.39 -7.53
C CYS A 14 -11.33 9.55 -6.05
N GLY A 15 -10.34 9.51 -5.15
CA GLY A 15 -10.53 9.64 -3.70
C GLY A 15 -11.12 8.41 -3.00
N PHE A 16 -11.47 7.35 -3.74
CA PHE A 16 -12.05 6.12 -3.17
C PHE A 16 -11.05 5.40 -2.27
N VAL A 17 -11.49 4.98 -1.09
CA VAL A 17 -10.70 4.18 -0.15
C VAL A 17 -11.10 2.73 -0.30
N GLN A 18 -10.12 1.86 -0.50
CA GLN A 18 -10.32 0.41 -0.64
C GLN A 18 -9.36 -0.34 0.28
N GLU A 19 -9.79 -1.48 0.80
CA GLU A 19 -8.96 -2.33 1.66
C GLU A 19 -8.04 -3.20 0.80
N VAL A 20 -6.73 -3.11 1.06
CA VAL A 20 -5.71 -3.90 0.37
C VAL A 20 -4.91 -4.73 1.36
N GLU A 21 -4.59 -5.96 0.97
CA GLU A 21 -3.74 -6.86 1.74
C GLU A 21 -2.28 -6.42 1.61
N VAL A 22 -1.65 -6.02 2.70
CA VAL A 22 -0.23 -5.68 2.77
C VAL A 22 0.57 -6.98 2.87
N PRO A 23 1.43 -7.30 1.88
CA PRO A 23 2.28 -8.47 1.95
C PRO A 23 3.31 -8.32 3.08
N GLN A 24 3.46 -9.36 3.93
CA GLN A 24 4.42 -9.34 5.05
C GLN A 24 5.88 -9.38 4.58
N THR A 25 6.15 -9.94 3.40
CA THR A 25 7.49 -10.16 2.86
C THR A 25 7.78 -9.32 1.61
N GLY A 26 7.00 -8.26 1.35
CA GLY A 26 7.14 -7.50 0.12
C GLY A 26 6.41 -6.15 0.11
N CYS A 27 6.34 -5.54 -1.07
CA CYS A 27 5.70 -4.24 -1.28
C CYS A 27 4.67 -4.28 -2.40
N LEU A 28 3.54 -3.60 -2.19
CA LEU A 28 2.59 -3.30 -3.26
C LEU A 28 3.08 -2.08 -4.03
N VAL A 29 3.52 -2.28 -5.27
CA VAL A 29 4.01 -1.22 -6.17
C VAL A 29 2.92 -0.70 -7.12
N PHE A 30 1.92 -1.52 -7.42
CA PHE A 30 0.78 -1.18 -8.23
C PHE A 30 -0.49 -1.85 -7.68
N HIS A 31 -1.61 -1.14 -7.74
CA HIS A 31 -2.93 -1.69 -7.40
C HIS A 31 -3.99 -1.10 -8.32
N LYS A 32 -4.95 -1.92 -8.76
CA LYS A 32 -6.05 -1.44 -9.60
C LYS A 32 -7.18 -0.97 -8.70
N CYS A 33 -7.59 0.29 -8.84
CA CYS A 33 -8.73 0.82 -8.10
C CYS A 33 -10.03 0.12 -8.53
N GLU A 34 -10.78 -0.42 -7.58
CA GLU A 34 -12.06 -1.08 -7.89
C GLU A 34 -13.13 -0.12 -8.43
N LYS A 35 -13.10 1.15 -7.98
CA LYS A 35 -14.09 2.16 -8.39
C LYS A 35 -13.83 2.76 -9.76
N CYS A 36 -12.61 3.24 -10.01
CA CYS A 36 -12.28 3.96 -11.26
C CYS A 36 -11.42 3.14 -12.22
N GLN A 37 -11.06 1.91 -11.86
CA GLN A 37 -10.27 0.97 -12.65
C GLN A 37 -8.87 1.46 -13.08
N LYS A 38 -8.43 2.62 -12.56
CA LYS A 38 -7.08 3.16 -12.80
C LYS A 38 -6.04 2.40 -11.98
N ILE A 39 -4.84 2.31 -12.53
CA ILE A 39 -3.68 1.76 -11.83
C ILE A 39 -3.11 2.83 -10.90
N ILE A 40 -3.18 2.54 -9.60
CA ILE A 40 -2.54 3.30 -8.54
C ILE A 40 -1.10 2.81 -8.45
N SER A 41 -0.15 3.70 -8.72
CA SER A 41 1.28 3.44 -8.58
C SER A 41 1.93 4.52 -7.72
N VAL A 42 3.08 4.17 -7.16
CA VAL A 42 3.93 5.12 -6.44
C VAL A 42 4.33 6.23 -7.43
N PRO A 43 4.18 7.52 -7.07
CA PRO A 43 4.64 8.61 -7.92
C PRO A 43 6.17 8.55 -8.02
N LYS A 44 6.72 8.89 -9.19
CA LYS A 44 8.17 8.80 -9.46
C LYS A 44 9.03 9.62 -8.48
N GLU A 45 8.45 10.67 -7.90
CA GLU A 45 9.11 11.56 -6.94
C GLU A 45 9.06 11.04 -5.49
N SER A 46 8.29 9.99 -5.22
CA SER A 46 8.23 9.40 -3.89
C SER A 46 9.47 8.58 -3.60
N LYS A 47 10.01 8.75 -2.39
CA LYS A 47 11.12 7.93 -1.86
C LYS A 47 10.67 6.57 -1.33
N GLU A 48 9.36 6.38 -1.19
CA GLU A 48 8.77 5.16 -0.64
C GLU A 48 8.46 4.17 -1.76
N CYS A 49 8.94 2.93 -1.67
CA CYS A 49 8.74 1.89 -2.69
C CYS A 49 7.34 1.27 -2.72
N CYS A 50 6.46 1.62 -1.77
CA CYS A 50 5.19 0.96 -1.51
C CYS A 50 4.02 1.95 -1.64
N ILE A 51 3.02 1.66 -2.48
CA ILE A 51 1.81 2.51 -2.63
C ILE A 51 1.05 2.65 -1.32
N VAL A 52 1.13 1.63 -0.47
CA VAL A 52 0.47 1.62 0.84
C VAL A 52 1.12 2.65 1.75
N CYS A 53 2.45 2.74 1.80
CA CYS A 53 3.10 3.73 2.67
C CYS A 53 2.90 5.18 2.15
N VAL A 54 2.65 5.37 0.84
CA VAL A 54 2.41 6.69 0.23
C VAL A 54 0.96 7.16 0.36
N TYR A 55 0.00 6.26 0.13
CA TYR A 55 -1.42 6.60 0.02
C TYR A 55 -2.29 6.03 1.15
N SER A 56 -1.68 5.39 2.16
CA SER A 56 -2.35 4.97 3.39
C SER A 56 -1.78 5.73 4.59
N ASP A 57 -2.63 5.90 5.60
CA ASP A 57 -2.25 6.51 6.88
C ASP A 57 -1.43 5.55 7.76
N LYS A 58 -1.44 4.25 7.45
CA LYS A 58 -0.63 3.25 8.13
C LYS A 58 0.79 3.23 7.58
N LYS A 59 1.77 3.57 8.43
CA LYS A 59 3.18 3.29 8.16
C LYS A 59 3.38 1.77 7.99
N CYS A 60 4.06 1.37 6.93
CA CYS A 60 4.36 -0.02 6.65
C CYS A 60 5.15 -0.63 7.82
N SER A 61 4.57 -1.65 8.49
CA SER A 61 5.17 -2.34 9.63
C SER A 61 6.50 -3.06 9.31
N ALA A 62 6.85 -3.18 8.03
CA ALA A 62 8.11 -3.75 7.54
C ALA A 62 9.37 -2.95 7.94
N SER A 63 9.23 -1.77 8.58
CA SER A 63 10.36 -1.02 9.15
C SER A 63 10.90 -1.58 10.48
N LYS A 64 10.53 -2.81 10.90
CA LYS A 64 11.33 -3.52 11.91
C LYS A 64 12.03 -4.72 11.28
N PRO A 65 13.37 -4.69 11.14
CA PRO A 65 14.10 -5.91 10.82
C PRO A 65 13.78 -6.97 11.91
N PRO A 66 13.65 -8.25 11.54
CA PRO A 66 13.26 -9.34 12.45
C PRO A 66 14.36 -9.75 13.45
N TYR A 67 15.25 -8.84 13.84
CA TYR A 67 16.35 -9.13 14.75
C TYR A 67 16.33 -8.17 15.94
N HIS A 68 15.60 -8.54 16.99
CA HIS A 68 15.99 -8.30 18.38
C HIS A 68 15.78 -9.61 19.14
#